data_AF-A0A1M7HNR6-F1
#
_entry.id   AF-A0A1M7HNR6-F1
#
_cell.length_a   1.000
_cell.length_b   1.000
_cell.length_c   1.000
_cell.angle_alpha   90.00
_cell.angle_beta   90.00
_cell.angle_gamma   90.00
#
_symmetry.space_group_name_H-M   'P 1'
#
loop_
_entity.id
_entity.type
_entity.pdbx_description
1 polymer ?
#
loop_
_entity_poly.entity_id
_entity_poly.type
_entity_poly.pdbx_seq_one_letter_code
_entity_poly.pdbx_strand_id
1 'polypeptide(L)' 'MPGNRNVLFLIIGALIVAVGVLGYNLYQTKKQPEGLQINVGPNGLKIESK' A
#
# COMPACT_ATOMS: atom_id res chain seq x y z
N MET A 1 -9.42 -36.09 -13.38
CA MET A 1 -9.68 -35.56 -12.02
C MET A 1 -10.16 -34.11 -12.11
N PRO A 2 -11.48 -33.86 -12.08
CA PRO A 2 -12.06 -32.52 -12.31
C PRO A 2 -11.94 -31.53 -11.14
N GLY A 3 -11.39 -31.93 -9.98
CA GLY A 3 -11.27 -31.06 -8.80
C GLY A 3 -10.17 -30.00 -8.82
N ASN A 4 -9.10 -30.17 -9.63
CA ASN A 4 -7.92 -29.30 -9.59
C ASN A 4 -8.15 -27.91 -10.21
N ARG A 5 -9.01 -27.80 -11.23
CA ARG A 5 -9.31 -26.52 -11.88
C ARG A 5 -10.07 -25.57 -10.95
N ASN A 6 -11.03 -26.08 -10.19
CA ASN A 6 -11.82 -25.26 -9.27
C ASN A 6 -10.95 -24.71 -8.13
N VAL A 7 -10.04 -25.54 -7.61
CA VAL A 7 -9.06 -25.12 -6.59
C VAL A 7 -8.13 -24.05 -7.14
N LEU A 8 -7.66 -24.19 -8.38
CA LEU A 8 -6.83 -23.17 -9.03
C LEU A 8 -7.55 -21.82 -9.12
N PHE A 9 -8.83 -21.81 -9.51
CA PHE A 9 -9.62 -20.57 -9.56
C PHE A 9 -9.86 -19.97 -8.19
N LEU A 10 -10.04 -20.78 -7.14
CA LEU A 10 -10.14 -20.30 -5.76
C LEU A 10 -8.84 -19.64 -5.29
N ILE A 11 -7.69 -20.24 -5.62
CA ILE A 11 -6.36 -19.68 -5.32
C ILE A 11 -6.19 -18.35 -6.05
N ILE A 12 -6.52 -18.28 -7.33
CA ILE A 12 -6.42 -17.04 -8.12
C ILE A 12 -7.33 -15.95 -7.53
N GLY A 13 -8.58 -16.28 -7.19
CA GLY A 13 -9.50 -15.35 -6.55
C GLY A 13 -8.96 -14.81 -5.22
N ALA A 14 -8.43 -15.70 -4.38
CA ALA A 14 -7.81 -15.31 -3.11
C ALA A 14 -6.59 -14.40 -3.30
N LEU A 15 -5.75 -14.68 -4.30
CA LEU A 15 -4.58 -13.85 -4.62
C LEU A 15 -4.99 -12.45 -5.09
N ILE A 16 -6.01 -12.33 -5.93
CA ILE A 16 -6.52 -11.03 -6.39
C ILE A 16 -7.02 -10.20 -5.21
N VAL A 17 -7.79 -10.81 -4.31
CA VAL A 17 -8.30 -10.14 -3.09
C VAL A 17 -7.14 -9.69 -2.21
N ALA A 18 -6.14 -10.56 -1.99
CA ALA A 18 -4.97 -10.24 -1.18
C ALA A 18 -4.19 -9.04 -1.74
N VAL A 19 -3.93 -9.03 -3.05
CA VAL A 19 -3.26 -7.90 -3.73
C VAL A 19 -4.10 -6.63 -3.64
N GLY A 20 -5.42 -6.71 -3.78
CA GLY A 20 -6.32 -5.56 -3.63
C GLY A 20 -6.27 -4.94 -2.24
N VAL A 21 -6.33 -5.76 -1.19
CA VAL A 21 -6.26 -5.30 0.20
C VAL A 21 -4.89 -4.70 0.52
N LEU A 22 -3.81 -5.38 0.13
CA LEU A 22 -2.45 -4.89 0.36
C LEU A 22 -2.18 -3.61 -0.44
N GLY A 23 -2.60 -3.54 -1.70
CA GLY A 23 -2.47 -2.35 -2.54
C GLY A 23 -3.27 -1.18 -1.98
N TYR A 24 -4.48 -1.41 -1.48
CA TYR A 24 -5.28 -0.38 -0.84
C TYR A 24 -4.67 0.10 0.48
N ASN A 25 -4.17 -0.82 1.31
CA ASN A 25 -3.48 -0.50 2.55
C ASN A 25 -2.21 0.33 2.26
N LEU A 26 -1.37 -0.11 1.30
CA LEU A 26 -0.17 0.60 0.90
C LEU A 26 -0.49 1.98 0.31
N TYR A 27 -1.57 2.09 -0.47
CA TYR A 27 -2.01 3.36 -1.04
C TYR A 27 -2.54 4.30 0.04
N GLN A 28 -3.26 3.80 1.06
CA GLN A 28 -3.65 4.58 2.23
C GLN A 28 -2.43 5.03 3.04
N THR A 29 -1.48 4.13 3.31
CA THR A 29 -0.24 4.44 4.02
C THR A 29 0.61 5.47 3.28
N LYS A 30 0.69 5.40 1.95
CA LYS A 30 1.38 6.43 1.14
C LYS A 30 0.59 7.73 1.03
N LYS A 31 -0.75 7.64 1.12
CA LYS A 31 -1.65 8.80 1.12
C LYS A 31 -1.68 9.54 2.44
N GLN A 32 -1.43 8.87 3.55
CA GLN A 32 -0.95 9.54 4.74
C GLN A 32 0.43 10.05 4.34
N PRO A 33 0.59 11.36 4.05
CA PRO A 33 1.94 11.84 3.94
C PRO A 33 2.54 11.50 5.30
N GLU A 34 3.63 10.73 5.31
CA GLU A 34 4.65 10.95 6.34
C GLU A 34 4.84 12.45 6.28
N GLY A 35 4.20 13.16 7.21
CA GLY A 35 4.04 14.58 7.14
C GLY A 35 5.45 15.09 7.01
N LEU A 36 5.79 15.64 5.84
CA LEU A 36 6.95 16.50 5.70
C LEU A 36 6.78 17.47 6.85
N GLN A 37 7.56 17.26 7.91
CA GLN A 37 7.54 18.11 9.07
C GLN A 37 8.25 19.36 8.60
N ILE A 38 7.50 20.20 7.89
CA ILE A 38 7.94 21.50 7.46
C ILE A 38 8.03 22.33 8.74
N ASN A 39 9.11 22.14 9.49
CA ASN A 39 9.47 22.99 10.60
C ASN A 39 9.92 24.31 9.98
N VAL A 40 8.97 25.22 9.80
CA VAL A 40 9.21 26.60 9.40
C VAL A 40 9.83 27.32 10.61
N GLY A 41 11.13 27.12 10.80
CA GLY A 41 11.92 27.93 11.72
C GLY A 41 12.10 29.35 11.16
N PRO A 42 12.46 30.34 12.00
CA PRO A 42 12.70 31.73 11.57
C PRO A 42 13.77 31.89 10.46
N ASN A 43 14.54 30.83 10.15
CA ASN A 43 15.58 30.79 9.12
C ASN A 43 15.17 30.04 7.82
N GLY A 44 13.90 29.73 7.59
CA GLY A 44 13.39 29.20 6.32
C GLY A 44 13.26 27.67 6.23
N LEU A 45 12.73 27.23 5.09
CA LEU A 45 12.26 25.85 4.80
C LEU A 45 13.44 24.85 4.74
N LYS A 46 13.51 23.90 5.69
CA LYS A 46 14.42 22.75 5.60
C LYS A 46 13.61 21.49 5.30
N ILE A 47 13.88 20.88 4.15
CA ILE A 47 13.32 19.58 3.76
C ILE A 47 14.34 18.53 4.18
N GLU A 48 14.10 17.85 5.30
CA GLU A 48 14.82 16.61 5.63
C GLU A 48 13.99 15.42 5.13
N SER A 49 14.51 14.72 4.12
CA SER A 49 14.05 13.39 3.74
C SER A 49 14.85 12.36 4.53
N LYS A 50 14.15 11.41 5.16
CA LYS A 50 14.76 10.23 5.80
C LYS A 50 15.00 9.11 4.80
#